data_AF-A0A3B4C181-F1
#
_entry.id   AF-A0A3B4C181-F1
#
_cell.length_a   1.000
_cell.length_b   1.000
_cell.length_c   1.000
_cell.angle_alpha   90.00
_cell.angle_beta   90.00
_cell.angle_gamma   90.00
#
_symmetry.space_group_name_H-M   'P 1'
#
loop_
_entity.id
_entity.type
_entity.pdbx_description
1 polymer ?
#
loop_
_entity_poly.entity_id
_entity_poly.type
_entity_poly.pdbx_seq_one_letter_code
_entity_poly.pdbx_strand_id
1 'polypeptide(L)'
;MVLVSVMALLLRVISVLSVSLSSQAGLTVEAEPGDDVTLWCKHSLTKSAHLFWCKHTNNSVPVYIACKYYSLTLPLNPCFFIPESNRSVMRVNSTFSSLTITAVNLSDSGLYYCSSLEGKYMIFSNTTRLQIKSNSLD
;
A
#
# COMPACT_ATOMS: atom_id res chain seq x y z
N MET A 1 -38.04 20.97 -25.08
CA MET A 1 -36.60 21.22 -25.32
C MET A 1 -35.84 21.57 -24.05
N VAL A 2 -36.27 22.56 -23.26
CA VAL A 2 -35.59 22.98 -22.01
C VAL A 2 -35.48 21.86 -20.97
N LEU A 3 -36.53 21.05 -20.77
CA LEU A 3 -36.48 19.93 -19.82
C LEU A 3 -35.41 18.88 -20.21
N VAL A 4 -35.29 18.59 -21.51
CA VAL A 4 -34.35 17.59 -22.04
C VAL A 4 -32.89 18.04 -21.85
N SER A 5 -32.61 19.33 -22.05
CA SER A 5 -31.27 19.87 -21.81
C SER A 5 -30.92 19.88 -20.32
N VAL A 6 -31.87 20.20 -19.43
CA VAL A 6 -31.66 20.13 -17.98
C VAL A 6 -31.36 18.70 -17.53
N MET A 7 -32.13 17.71 -18.01
CA MET A 7 -31.88 16.30 -17.70
C MET A 7 -30.51 15.82 -18.20
N ALA A 8 -30.10 16.24 -19.40
CA ALA A 8 -28.78 15.92 -19.95
C ALA A 8 -27.64 16.56 -19.14
N LEU A 9 -27.80 17.81 -18.67
CA LEU A 9 -26.83 18.45 -17.79
C LEU A 9 -26.72 17.73 -16.44
N LEU A 10 -27.84 17.36 -15.82
CA LEU A 10 -27.84 16.63 -14.54
C LEU A 10 -27.12 15.29 -14.66
N LEU A 11 -27.40 14.51 -15.72
CA LEU A 11 -26.73 13.23 -15.96
C LEU A 11 -25.21 13.39 -16.15
N ARG A 12 -24.78 14.43 -16.87
CA ARG A 12 -23.35 14.76 -17.03
C ARG A 12 -22.71 15.11 -15.69
N VAL A 13 -23.34 15.94 -14.89
CA VAL A 13 -22.83 16.32 -13.56
C VAL A 13 -22.70 15.11 -12.64
N ILE A 14 -23.72 14.24 -12.60
CA ILE A 14 -23.69 13.00 -11.80
C ILE A 14 -22.54 12.08 -12.25
N SER A 15 -22.35 11.92 -13.57
CA SER A 15 -21.24 11.13 -14.11
C SER A 15 -19.86 11.68 -13.77
N VAL A 16 -19.71 13.00 -13.69
CA VAL A 16 -18.42 13.63 -13.32
C VAL A 16 -18.15 13.47 -11.83
N LEU A 17 -19.18 13.59 -10.98
CA LEU A 17 -19.06 13.41 -9.53
C LEU A 17 -18.67 11.96 -9.16
N SER A 18 -19.27 10.96 -9.81
CA SER A 18 -18.94 9.55 -9.55
C SER A 18 -17.49 9.21 -9.90
N VAL A 19 -17.01 9.68 -11.06
CA VAL A 19 -15.63 9.49 -11.53
C VAL A 19 -14.63 10.17 -10.58
N SER A 20 -14.95 11.36 -10.10
CA SER A 20 -14.09 12.12 -9.18
C SER A 20 -13.93 11.40 -7.83
N LEU A 21 -15.02 10.85 -7.29
CA LEU A 21 -15.01 10.12 -6.01
C LEU A 21 -14.23 8.79 -6.10
N SER A 22 -14.25 8.12 -7.25
CA SER A 22 -13.49 6.88 -7.48
C SER A 22 -11.98 7.07 -7.63
N SER A 23 -11.52 8.29 -7.94
CA SER A 23 -10.11 8.55 -8.27
C SER A 23 -9.14 8.48 -7.09
N GLN A 24 -9.65 8.35 -5.86
CA GLN A 24 -8.87 8.15 -4.63
C GLN A 24 -8.97 6.74 -4.05
N ALA A 25 -9.66 5.81 -4.71
CA ALA A 25 -9.75 4.43 -4.22
C ALA A 25 -8.37 3.75 -4.36
N GLY A 26 -7.66 3.62 -3.24
CA GLY A 26 -6.45 2.80 -3.17
C GLY A 26 -6.72 1.38 -3.67
N LEU A 27 -5.70 0.73 -4.25
CA LEU A 27 -5.80 -0.64 -4.73
C LEU A 27 -6.29 -1.54 -3.59
N THR A 28 -7.31 -2.36 -3.84
CA THR A 28 -7.75 -3.38 -2.87
C THR A 28 -7.27 -4.74 -3.31
N VAL A 29 -6.60 -5.45 -2.41
CA VAL A 29 -6.17 -6.85 -2.57
C VAL A 29 -6.99 -7.68 -1.59
N GLU A 30 -7.66 -8.71 -2.11
CA GLU A 30 -8.40 -9.66 -1.30
C GLU A 30 -7.63 -10.98 -1.19
N ALA A 31 -7.71 -11.62 -0.03
CA ALA A 31 -7.13 -12.94 0.22
C ALA A 31 -7.95 -13.72 1.26
N GLU A 32 -7.75 -15.02 1.32
CA GLU A 32 -8.33 -15.90 2.32
C GLU A 32 -7.35 -16.15 3.48
N PRO A 33 -7.83 -16.50 4.68
CA PRO A 33 -6.94 -16.88 5.77
C PRO A 33 -6.03 -18.05 5.38
N GLY A 34 -4.73 -17.91 5.59
CA GLY A 34 -3.71 -18.90 5.22
C GLY A 34 -3.00 -18.62 3.90
N ASP A 35 -3.48 -17.67 3.09
CA ASP A 35 -2.81 -17.29 1.84
C ASP A 35 -1.46 -16.58 2.09
N ASP A 36 -0.56 -16.69 1.11
CA ASP A 36 0.64 -15.87 1.02
C ASP A 36 0.36 -14.67 0.09
N VAL A 37 0.38 -13.45 0.63
CA VAL A 37 0.04 -12.24 -0.11
C VAL A 37 1.30 -11.42 -0.38
N THR A 38 1.48 -10.98 -1.63
CA THR A 38 2.55 -10.03 -1.98
C THR A 38 1.98 -8.68 -2.40
N LEU A 39 2.32 -7.64 -1.64
CA LEU A 39 1.99 -6.25 -1.93
C LEU A 39 3.13 -5.59 -2.69
N TRP A 40 2.80 -4.70 -3.60
CA TRP A 40 3.76 -4.02 -4.47
C TRP A 40 3.70 -2.50 -4.28
N CYS A 41 4.87 -1.88 -4.30
CA CYS A 41 5.02 -0.43 -4.26
C CYS A 41 5.94 0.01 -5.39
N LYS A 42 5.46 0.86 -6.29
CA LYS A 42 6.27 1.46 -7.35
C LYS A 42 6.88 2.77 -6.83
N HIS A 43 8.17 2.97 -7.09
CA HIS A 43 8.89 4.19 -6.72
C HIS A 43 10.04 4.45 -7.72
N SER A 44 10.85 5.47 -7.49
CA SER A 44 11.98 5.80 -8.35
C SER A 44 13.14 6.31 -7.50
N LEU A 45 13.90 5.37 -6.95
CA LEU A 45 15.07 5.67 -6.13
C LEU A 45 16.25 5.97 -7.05
N THR A 46 16.64 7.24 -7.10
CA THR A 46 17.83 7.72 -7.83
C THR A 46 19.06 7.85 -6.95
N LYS A 47 18.89 7.71 -5.64
CA LYS A 47 19.91 7.80 -4.60
C LYS A 47 19.68 6.71 -3.55
N SER A 48 20.69 6.45 -2.74
CA SER A 48 20.56 5.54 -1.60
C SER A 48 19.55 6.09 -0.58
N ALA A 49 18.68 5.24 -0.07
CA ALA A 49 17.58 5.63 0.81
C ALA A 49 17.16 4.48 1.72
N HIS A 50 16.62 4.81 2.89
CA HIS A 50 15.89 3.81 3.69
C HIS A 50 14.48 3.68 3.13
N LEU A 51 14.05 2.45 2.85
CA LEU A 51 12.69 2.14 2.45
C LEU A 51 11.99 1.37 3.57
N PHE A 52 10.77 1.78 3.88
CA PHE A 52 9.93 1.23 4.92
C PHE A 52 8.65 0.69 4.32
N TRP A 53 8.17 -0.44 4.82
CA TRP A 53 6.78 -0.86 4.67
C TRP A 53 6.02 -0.56 5.95
N CYS A 54 4.91 0.16 5.81
CA CYS A 54 4.06 0.56 6.91
C CYS A 54 2.70 -0.10 6.78
N LYS A 55 2.11 -0.48 7.91
CA LYS A 55 0.72 -0.86 8.04
C LYS A 55 -0.01 0.16 8.91
N HIS A 56 -1.16 0.61 8.47
CA HIS A 56 -2.05 1.49 9.20
C HIS A 56 -3.39 0.79 9.40
N THR A 57 -3.80 0.68 10.65
CA THR A 57 -5.12 0.19 11.10
C THR A 57 -5.92 1.37 11.68
N ASN A 58 -7.26 1.34 11.61
CA ASN A 58 -8.09 2.50 11.95
C ASN A 58 -7.71 3.15 13.30
N ASN A 59 -7.44 4.46 13.28
CA ASN A 59 -7.09 5.30 14.43
C ASN A 59 -5.79 4.94 15.19
N SER A 60 -4.90 4.16 14.59
CA SER A 60 -3.58 3.85 15.18
C SER A 60 -2.45 4.59 14.46
N VAL A 61 -1.37 4.90 15.17
CA VAL A 61 -0.11 5.31 14.52
C VAL A 61 0.34 4.20 13.56
N PRO A 62 0.86 4.51 12.36
CA PRO A 62 1.39 3.50 11.45
C PRO A 62 2.48 2.65 12.10
N VAL A 63 2.41 1.34 11.90
CA VAL A 63 3.39 0.38 12.38
C VAL A 63 4.34 0.02 11.24
N TYR A 64 5.65 0.09 11.51
CA TYR A 64 6.66 -0.38 10.57
C TYR A 64 6.70 -1.91 10.56
N ILE A 65 6.50 -2.51 9.39
CA ILE A 65 6.51 -3.96 9.19
C ILE A 65 7.90 -4.46 8.80
N ALA A 66 8.56 -3.73 7.90
CA ALA A 66 9.88 -4.08 7.40
C ALA A 66 10.62 -2.82 6.94
N CYS A 67 11.95 -2.90 6.93
CA CYS A 67 12.78 -1.83 6.40
C CYS A 67 14.06 -2.38 5.77
N LYS A 68 14.49 -1.75 4.68
CA LYS A 68 15.77 -2.02 4.03
C LYS A 68 16.44 -0.72 3.58
N TYR A 69 17.76 -0.68 3.69
CA TYR A 69 18.56 0.40 3.11
C TYR A 69 18.95 0.06 1.68
N TYR A 70 18.34 0.75 0.72
CA TYR A 70 18.70 0.67 -0.69
C TYR A 70 20.01 1.43 -0.93
N SER A 71 20.99 0.75 -1.52
CA SER A 71 22.26 1.34 -1.96
C SER A 71 22.48 1.08 -3.44
N LEU A 72 23.04 2.07 -4.14
CA LEU A 72 23.43 1.94 -5.55
C LEU A 72 24.68 1.07 -5.74
N THR A 73 25.54 0.98 -4.71
CA THR A 73 26.89 0.41 -4.81
C THR A 73 27.17 -0.73 -3.84
N LEU A 74 26.29 -0.93 -2.86
CA LEU A 74 26.47 -1.93 -1.80
C LEU A 74 25.27 -2.89 -1.76
N PRO A 75 25.46 -4.11 -1.22
CA PRO A 75 24.37 -5.02 -0.93
C PRO A 75 23.30 -4.38 -0.04
N LEU A 76 22.07 -4.84 -0.20
CA LEU A 76 20.90 -4.39 0.55
C LEU A 76 21.03 -4.80 2.02
N ASN A 77 21.06 -3.83 2.92
CA ASN A 77 21.20 -4.09 4.36
C ASN A 77 19.85 -3.91 5.09
N PRO A 78 19.54 -4.75 6.09
CA PRO A 78 18.38 -4.55 6.95
C PRO A 78 18.56 -3.29 7.79
N CYS A 79 17.45 -2.68 8.20
CA CYS A 79 17.47 -1.54 9.11
C CYS A 79 17.59 -2.03 10.55
N PHE A 80 18.55 -1.50 11.32
CA PHE A 80 18.84 -1.96 12.68
C PHE A 80 17.63 -1.86 13.64
N PHE A 81 16.72 -0.92 13.41
CA PHE A 81 15.64 -0.59 14.35
C PHE A 81 14.35 -1.40 14.13
N ILE A 82 14.24 -2.18 13.05
CA ILE A 82 13.04 -2.95 12.72
C ILE A 82 13.47 -4.42 12.59
N PRO A 83 13.11 -5.29 13.56
CA PRO A 83 13.48 -6.69 13.51
C PRO A 83 12.82 -7.37 12.31
N GLU A 84 13.55 -8.28 11.67
CA GLU A 84 12.98 -9.10 10.61
C GLU A 84 11.91 -10.03 11.19
N SER A 85 10.77 -10.11 10.50
CA SER A 85 9.67 -11.00 10.87
C SER A 85 9.75 -12.28 10.05
N ASN A 86 9.60 -13.43 10.71
CA ASN A 86 9.54 -14.73 10.04
C ASN A 86 8.30 -14.89 9.14
N ARG A 87 7.30 -14.02 9.29
CA ARG A 87 6.06 -14.02 8.49
C ARG A 87 6.07 -12.98 7.38
N SER A 88 7.10 -12.13 7.28
CA SER A 88 7.10 -11.08 6.25
C SER A 88 8.47 -10.88 5.59
N VAL A 89 8.49 -10.91 4.26
CA VAL A 89 9.70 -10.78 3.46
C VAL A 89 9.62 -9.54 2.58
N MET A 90 10.54 -8.60 2.79
CA MET A 90 10.66 -7.38 1.99
C MET A 90 11.72 -7.54 0.89
N ARG A 91 11.41 -7.12 -0.34
CA ARG A 91 12.36 -6.98 -1.45
C ARG A 91 12.34 -5.55 -1.98
N VAL A 92 13.49 -5.04 -2.42
CA VAL A 92 13.66 -3.66 -2.89
C VAL A 92 14.64 -3.64 -4.05
N ASN A 93 14.36 -2.82 -5.06
CA ASN A 93 15.34 -2.36 -6.06
C ASN A 93 15.14 -0.85 -6.32
N SER A 94 15.59 -0.32 -7.46
CA SER A 94 15.43 1.11 -7.78
C SER A 94 14.00 1.53 -8.13
N THR A 95 13.21 0.64 -8.74
CA THR A 95 11.91 0.97 -9.35
C THR A 95 10.71 0.43 -8.57
N PHE A 96 10.92 -0.57 -7.71
CA PHE A 96 9.87 -1.12 -6.88
C PHE A 96 10.37 -1.74 -5.58
N SER A 97 9.41 -1.94 -4.68
CA SER A 97 9.54 -2.81 -3.52
C SER A 97 8.32 -3.73 -3.43
N SER A 98 8.53 -4.91 -2.87
CA SER A 98 7.46 -5.81 -2.48
C SER A 98 7.55 -6.22 -1.02
N LEU A 99 6.38 -6.48 -0.43
CA LEU A 99 6.22 -7.07 0.89
C LEU A 99 5.37 -8.33 0.74
N THR A 100 5.97 -9.49 0.96
CA THR A 100 5.22 -10.75 1.06
C THR A 100 4.90 -11.00 2.53
N ILE A 101 3.63 -11.25 2.86
CA ILE A 101 3.15 -11.66 4.18
C ILE A 101 2.64 -13.10 4.05
N THR A 102 3.19 -14.02 4.84
CA THR A 102 2.85 -15.45 4.75
C THR A 102 1.75 -15.84 5.72
N ALA A 103 0.92 -16.78 5.29
CA ALA A 103 -0.22 -17.31 6.04
C ALA A 103 -1.04 -16.19 6.70
N VAL A 104 -1.64 -15.32 5.89
CA VAL A 104 -2.37 -14.14 6.36
C VAL A 104 -3.56 -14.53 7.24
N ASN A 105 -3.92 -13.68 8.20
CA ASN A 105 -5.09 -13.85 9.04
C ASN A 105 -5.91 -12.55 9.11
N LEU A 106 -7.07 -12.57 9.77
CA LEU A 106 -7.97 -11.41 9.82
C LEU A 106 -7.30 -10.13 10.35
N SER A 107 -6.36 -10.26 11.29
CA SER A 107 -5.61 -9.12 11.83
C SER A 107 -4.69 -8.47 10.81
N ASP A 108 -4.30 -9.19 9.74
CA ASP A 108 -3.46 -8.68 8.66
C ASP A 108 -4.21 -7.71 7.74
N SER A 109 -5.54 -7.63 7.84
CA SER A 109 -6.33 -6.61 7.14
C SER A 109 -5.90 -5.18 7.55
N GLY A 110 -5.83 -4.27 6.59
CA GLY A 110 -5.41 -2.90 6.84
C GLY A 110 -4.93 -2.16 5.60
N LEU A 111 -4.47 -0.92 5.79
CA LEU A 111 -3.86 -0.10 4.75
C LEU A 111 -2.35 -0.25 4.79
N TYR A 112 -1.75 -0.62 3.66
CA TYR A 112 -0.32 -0.79 3.51
C TYR A 112 0.22 0.22 2.51
N TYR A 113 1.39 0.77 2.79
CA TYR A 113 2.09 1.69 1.90
C TYR A 113 3.60 1.62 2.16
N CYS A 114 4.39 1.98 1.15
CA CYS A 114 5.82 2.13 1.33
C CYS A 114 6.20 3.59 1.52
N SER A 115 7.30 3.83 2.23
CA SER A 115 7.89 5.16 2.41
C SER A 115 9.39 5.13 2.21
N SER A 116 9.95 6.16 1.58
CA SER A 116 11.40 6.37 1.48
C SER A 116 11.84 7.56 2.32
N LEU A 117 12.97 7.43 3.02
CA LEU A 117 13.69 8.54 3.63
C LEU A 117 14.82 8.98 2.70
N GLU A 118 14.59 10.07 1.97
CA GLU A 118 15.52 10.66 1.03
C GLU A 118 16.14 11.94 1.64
N GLY A 119 17.30 11.78 2.28
CA GLY A 119 17.91 12.85 3.06
C GLY A 119 17.07 13.20 4.28
N LYS A 120 16.38 14.35 4.25
CA LYS A 120 15.51 14.84 5.33
C LYS A 120 14.01 14.68 5.05
N TYR A 121 13.65 14.19 3.87
CA TYR A 121 12.27 14.11 3.43
C TYR A 121 11.76 12.67 3.50
N MET A 122 10.59 12.48 4.10
CA MET A 122 9.83 11.23 3.97
C MET A 122 8.87 11.36 2.80
N ILE A 123 8.99 10.43 1.86
CA ILE A 123 8.09 10.33 0.70
C ILE A 123 7.20 9.11 0.94
N PHE A 124 5.90 9.24 0.69
CA PHE A 124 4.91 8.19 0.90
C PHE A 124 4.29 7.76 -0.43
N SER A 125 4.07 6.46 -0.59
CA SER A 125 3.34 5.92 -1.74
C SER A 125 1.83 6.03 -1.56
N ASN A 126 1.10 5.74 -2.64
CA ASN A 126 -0.32 5.41 -2.53
C ASN A 126 -0.51 4.17 -1.64
N THR A 127 -1.69 4.10 -1.02
CA THR A 127 -2.07 3.00 -0.13
C THR A 127 -2.71 1.85 -0.89
N THR A 128 -2.40 0.62 -0.46
CA THR A 128 -3.07 -0.61 -0.86
C THR A 128 -3.84 -1.16 0.34
N ARG A 129 -5.14 -1.42 0.19
CA ARG A 129 -5.98 -2.06 1.20
C ARG A 129 -5.88 -3.57 1.06
N LEU A 130 -5.35 -4.25 2.06
CA LEU A 130 -5.44 -5.70 2.17
C LEU A 130 -6.71 -6.05 2.95
N GLN A 131 -7.59 -6.84 2.35
CA GLN A 131 -8.82 -7.32 2.95
C GLN A 131 -8.78 -8.84 3.01
N ILE A 132 -8.70 -9.40 4.23
CA ILE A 132 -8.83 -10.84 4.42
C ILE A 132 -10.31 -11.17 4.55
N LYS A 133 -10.78 -12.17 3.81
CA LYS A 133 -12.17 -12.64 3.89
C LYS A 133 -12.39 -13.36 5.22
N SER A 134 -13.50 -13.06 5.88
CA SER A 134 -13.95 -13.87 7.00
C SER A 134 -14.53 -15.16 6.45
N ASN A 135 -14.06 -16.30 6.95
CA ASN A 135 -14.78 -17.56 6.74
C ASN A 135 -16.08 -17.46 7.53
N SER A 136 -17.21 -17.19 6.86
CA SER A 136 -18.53 -17.20 7.49
C SER A 136 -18.99 -18.64 7.71
N LEU A 137 -18.31 -19.34 8.62
CA LEU A 137 -18.71 -20.62 9.18
C LEU A 137 -18.56 -20.53 10.70
N ASP A 138 -19.41 -19.70 11.31
CA ASP A 138 -19.84 -19.81 12.71
C ASP A 138 -21.36 -19.60 12.73
#